data_AF-A0A5C6BV77-F1
#
_entry.id   AF-A0A5C6BV77-F1
#
_cell.length_a   1.000
_cell.length_b   1.000
_cell.length_c   1.000
_cell.angle_alpha   90.00
_cell.angle_beta   90.00
_cell.angle_gamma   90.00
#
_symmetry.space_group_name_H-M   'P 1'
#
loop_
_entity.id
_entity.type
_entity.pdbx_description
1 polymer ?
#
loop_
_entity_poly.entity_id
_entity_poly.type
_entity_poly.pdbx_seq_one_letter_code
_entity_poly.pdbx_strand_id
1 'polypeptide(L)'
;MTTDKPKWWQSLVVYAIVALLVTVGPYVGGYLLLGEYSQLFMPDMHNDLTFHTRRFKSKTESIVFFPLAWVEAKVRSENVIVYSPVNADFYEPGW
;
A
#
# COMPACT_ATOMS: atom_id res chain seq x y z
N MET A 1 13.08 -49.46 8.80
CA MET A 1 13.36 -48.04 8.47
C MET A 1 12.29 -47.58 7.49
N THR A 2 11.27 -46.89 7.98
CA THR A 2 10.28 -46.20 7.16
C THR A 2 10.92 -44.90 6.66
N THR A 3 11.34 -44.90 5.41
CA THR A 3 11.82 -43.70 4.74
C THR A 3 10.62 -42.80 4.47
N ASP A 4 10.37 -41.83 5.34
CA ASP A 4 9.36 -40.80 5.10
C ASP A 4 9.73 -40.07 3.81
N LYS A 5 8.91 -40.24 2.76
CA LYS A 5 9.07 -39.52 1.50
C LYS A 5 9.05 -38.02 1.80
N PRO A 6 10.00 -37.22 1.30
CA PRO A 6 9.96 -35.78 1.48
C PRO A 6 8.65 -35.25 0.91
N LYS A 7 7.83 -34.61 1.75
CA LYS A 7 6.56 -34.01 1.37
C LYS A 7 6.87 -32.73 0.58
N TRP A 8 7.15 -32.88 -0.71
CA TRP A 8 7.52 -31.79 -1.63
C TRP A 8 6.56 -30.58 -1.57
N TRP A 9 5.28 -30.81 -1.27
CA TRP A 9 4.29 -29.76 -1.01
C TRP A 9 4.66 -28.85 0.18
N GLN A 10 5.25 -29.39 1.26
CA GLN A 10 5.70 -28.59 2.40
C GLN A 10 6.84 -27.65 1.99
N SER A 11 7.77 -28.13 1.16
CA SER A 11 8.83 -27.27 0.60
C SER A 11 8.26 -26.15 -0.25
N LEU A 12 7.25 -26.42 -1.08
CA LEU A 12 6.58 -25.39 -1.89
C LEU A 12 5.89 -24.33 -1.02
N VAL A 13 5.20 -24.74 0.05
CA VAL A 13 4.56 -23.81 0.99
C VAL A 13 5.61 -22.93 1.66
N VAL A 14 6.73 -23.49 2.10
CA VAL A 14 7.83 -22.73 2.71
C VAL A 14 8.40 -21.72 1.71
N TYR A 15 8.68 -22.13 0.47
CA TYR A 15 9.18 -21.21 -0.55
C TYR A 15 8.18 -20.10 -0.89
N ALA A 16 6.88 -20.41 -0.95
CA ALA A 16 5.84 -19.42 -1.18
C ALA A 16 5.77 -18.39 -0.06
N ILE A 17 5.85 -18.83 1.20
CA ILE A 17 5.87 -17.92 2.36
C ILE A 17 7.11 -17.03 2.32
N VAL A 18 8.29 -17.61 2.06
CA VAL A 18 9.53 -16.83 1.95
C VAL A 18 9.44 -15.80 0.82
N ALA A 19 8.95 -16.20 -0.36
CA ALA A 19 8.76 -15.29 -1.48
C ALA A 19 7.79 -14.15 -1.13
N LEU A 20 6.71 -14.46 -0.42
CA LEU A 20 5.72 -13.47 0.01
C LEU A 20 6.34 -12.48 1.03
N LEU A 21 7.10 -12.97 2.01
CA LEU A 21 7.77 -12.10 2.99
C LEU A 21 8.80 -11.17 2.33
N VAL A 22 9.56 -11.68 1.37
CA VAL A 22 10.59 -10.92 0.65
C VAL A 22 9.99 -9.95 -0.38
N THR A 23 8.73 -10.11 -0.77
CA THR A 23 8.07 -9.19 -1.73
C THR A 23 7.15 -8.19 -1.04
N VAL A 24 6.30 -8.63 -0.11
CA VAL A 24 5.32 -7.77 0.56
C VAL A 24 5.99 -6.72 1.44
N GLY A 25 7.02 -7.11 2.21
CA GLY A 25 7.75 -6.19 3.08
C GLY A 25 8.36 -5.02 2.30
N PRO A 26 9.19 -5.29 1.28
CA PRO A 26 9.75 -4.23 0.42
C PRO A 26 8.69 -3.46 -0.37
N TYR A 27 7.59 -4.08 -0.77
CA TYR A 27 6.51 -3.39 -1.47
C TYR A 27 5.82 -2.34 -0.57
N VAL A 28 5.43 -2.74 0.65
CA VAL A 28 4.84 -1.82 1.64
C VAL A 28 5.88 -0.78 2.09
N GLY A 29 7.12 -1.20 2.32
CA GLY A 29 8.21 -0.30 2.68
C GLY A 29 8.49 0.74 1.59
N GLY A 30 8.48 0.34 0.32
CA GLY A 30 8.64 1.24 -0.83
C GLY A 30 7.57 2.32 -0.88
N TYR A 31 6.32 1.95 -0.63
CA TYR A 31 5.21 2.92 -0.54
C TYR A 31 5.45 3.98 0.54
N LEU A 32 5.86 3.55 1.74
CA LEU A 32 6.07 4.45 2.88
C LEU A 32 7.32 5.33 2.72
N LEU A 33 8.38 4.80 2.11
CA LEU A 33 9.68 5.49 1.97
C LEU A 33 9.76 6.39 0.73
N LEU A 34 9.12 6.00 -0.37
CA LEU A 34 9.19 6.75 -1.63
C LEU A 34 8.06 7.78 -1.78
N GLY A 35 6.93 7.57 -1.10
CA GLY A 35 5.81 8.50 -1.09
C GLY A 35 5.98 9.52 0.03
N GLU A 36 6.30 10.76 -0.32
CA GLU A 36 6.33 11.86 0.64
C GLU A 36 4.95 12.03 1.28
N TYR A 37 4.89 11.91 2.60
CA TYR A 37 3.66 11.98 3.36
C TYR A 37 3.41 13.40 3.84
N SER A 38 2.21 13.91 3.62
CA SER A 38 1.72 15.12 4.31
C SER A 38 0.25 14.97 4.66
N GLN A 39 -0.18 15.62 5.73
CA GLN A 39 -1.57 15.61 6.18
C GLN A 39 -2.12 17.03 6.09
N LEU A 40 -3.23 17.16 5.38
CA LEU A 40 -3.95 18.41 5.20
C LEU A 40 -5.25 18.32 5.99
N PHE A 41 -5.38 19.21 6.97
CA PHE A 41 -6.62 19.39 7.71
C PHE A 41 -7.39 20.55 7.08
N MET A 42 -8.57 20.27 6.54
CA MET A 42 -9.49 21.28 6.05
C MET A 42 -10.69 21.36 6.99
N PRO A 43 -10.76 22.36 7.88
CA PRO A 43 -11.96 22.60 8.67
C PRO A 43 -13.05 23.07 7.71
N ASP A 44 -13.99 22.18 7.40
CA ASP A 44 -15.19 22.56 6.65
C ASP A 44 -16.33 22.83 7.65
N MET A 45 -17.26 23.73 7.31
CA MET A 45 -18.27 24.23 8.25
C MET A 45 -19.18 23.14 8.86
N HIS A 46 -19.18 21.93 8.30
CA HIS A 46 -20.02 20.80 8.72
C HIS A 46 -19.30 19.46 8.93
N ASN A 47 -18.02 19.32 8.56
CA ASN A 47 -17.24 18.11 8.83
C ASN A 47 -15.74 18.44 8.76
N ASP A 48 -14.99 17.97 9.75
CA ASP A 48 -13.54 18.01 9.73
C ASP A 48 -13.03 17.01 8.68
N LEU A 49 -12.67 17.50 7.49
CA LEU A 49 -12.12 16.67 6.43
C LEU A 49 -10.60 16.58 6.59
N THR A 50 -10.14 15.40 6.96
CA THR A 50 -8.72 15.07 6.99
C THR A 50 -8.33 14.40 5.68
N PHE A 51 -7.33 14.96 5.01
CA PHE A 51 -6.73 14.41 3.81
C PHE A 51 -5.32 13.97 4.09
N HIS A 52 -5.05 12.69 3.85
CA HIS A 52 -3.69 12.19 3.75
C HIS A 52 -3.21 12.34 2.32
N THR A 53 -1.97 12.77 2.16
CA THR A 53 -1.35 12.91 0.83
C THR A 53 -0.10 12.08 0.75
N ARG A 54 0.10 11.45 -0.42
CA ARG A 54 1.32 10.75 -0.79
C ARG A 54 1.81 11.31 -2.10
N ARG A 55 3.00 11.89 -2.12
CA ARG A 55 3.60 12.40 -3.35
C ARG A 55 4.72 11.49 -3.81
N PHE A 56 4.58 10.95 -5.01
CA PHE A 56 5.60 10.16 -5.68
C PHE A 56 6.35 11.00 -6.71
N LYS A 57 7.63 10.67 -6.92
CA LYS A 57 8.50 11.40 -7.84
C LYS A 57 8.21 11.05 -9.29
N SER A 58 7.67 9.87 -9.55
CA SER A 58 7.32 9.40 -10.88
C SER A 58 5.87 8.91 -10.96
N LYS A 59 5.29 8.98 -12.16
CA LYS A 59 3.97 8.37 -12.45
C LYS A 59 3.99 6.86 -12.23
N THR A 60 5.12 6.22 -12.53
CA THR A 60 5.30 4.76 -12.36
C THR A 60 5.18 4.35 -10.89
N GLU A 61 5.79 5.09 -9.97
CA GLU A 61 5.65 4.85 -8.53
C GLU A 61 4.18 4.95 -8.08
N SER A 62 3.47 6.00 -8.52
CA SER A 62 2.04 6.19 -8.24
C SER A 62 1.20 4.99 -8.71
N ILE A 63 1.49 4.47 -9.91
CA ILE A 63 0.79 3.29 -10.45
C ILE A 63 1.15 2.04 -9.65
N VAL A 64 2.43 1.80 -9.37
CA VAL A 64 2.85 0.58 -8.66
C VAL A 64 2.25 0.51 -7.26
N PHE A 65 2.12 1.65 -6.57
CA PHE A 65 1.62 1.71 -5.21
C PHE A 65 0.15 2.12 -5.06
N PHE A 66 -0.58 2.27 -6.17
CA PHE A 66 -2.02 2.56 -6.15
C PHE A 66 -2.83 1.66 -5.20
N PRO A 67 -2.58 0.33 -5.12
CA PRO A 67 -3.37 -0.54 -4.25
C PRO A 67 -3.19 -0.20 -2.77
N LEU A 68 -1.99 0.23 -2.38
CA LEU A 68 -1.70 0.60 -1.00
C LEU A 68 -2.34 1.92 -0.60
N ALA A 69 -2.48 2.87 -1.54
CA ALA A 69 -3.22 4.10 -1.29
C ALA A 69 -4.72 3.84 -1.11
N TRP A 70 -5.30 2.93 -1.90
CA TRP A 70 -6.67 2.49 -1.71
C TRP A 70 -6.86 1.83 -0.33
N VAL A 71 -5.96 0.91 0.06
CA VAL A 71 -5.99 0.28 1.39
C VAL A 71 -5.80 1.31 2.51
N GLU A 72 -4.88 2.28 2.35
CA GLU A 72 -4.65 3.35 3.33
C GLU A 72 -5.93 4.14 3.58
N ALA A 73 -6.69 4.50 2.53
CA ALA A 73 -7.97 5.20 2.67
C ALA A 73 -9.01 4.39 3.45
N LYS A 74 -9.12 3.07 3.18
CA LYS A 74 -10.06 2.19 3.89
C LYS A 74 -9.70 2.01 5.36
N VAL A 75 -8.43 1.72 5.65
CA VAL A 75 -7.97 1.42 7.00
C VAL A 75 -8.05 2.67 7.88
N ARG A 76 -7.75 3.85 7.33
CA ARG A 76 -7.84 5.11 8.07
C ARG A 76 -9.24 5.67 8.17
N SER A 77 -10.16 5.25 7.30
CA SER A 77 -11.48 5.87 7.15
C SER A 77 -11.39 7.37 6.77
N GLU A 78 -10.35 7.74 6.03
CA GLU A 78 -10.04 9.12 5.65
C GLU A 78 -9.69 9.17 4.15
N ASN A 79 -9.75 10.36 3.55
CA ASN A 79 -9.40 10.54 2.15
C ASN A 79 -7.88 10.47 1.96
N VAL A 80 -7.42 9.74 0.95
CA VAL A 80 -6.01 9.69 0.54
C VAL A 80 -5.88 10.26 -0.86
N ILE A 81 -4.99 11.22 -1.05
CA ILE A 81 -4.65 11.80 -2.34
C ILE A 81 -3.24 11.37 -2.71
N VAL A 82 -3.10 10.71 -3.86
CA VAL A 82 -1.79 10.35 -4.39
C VAL A 82 -1.41 11.32 -5.51
N TYR A 83 -0.35 12.10 -5.28
CA TYR A 83 0.21 13.00 -6.27
C TYR A 83 1.34 12.32 -7.04
N SER A 84 1.31 12.52 -8.35
CA SER A 84 2.41 12.27 -9.27
C SER A 84 2.72 13.56 -10.05
N PRO A 85 3.81 13.63 -10.83
CA PRO A 85 4.13 14.85 -11.60
C PRO A 85 3.04 15.31 -12.58
N VAL A 86 2.11 14.43 -12.95
CA VAL A 86 1.11 14.69 -14.00
C VAL A 86 -0.32 14.62 -13.48
N ASN A 87 -0.59 13.79 -12.46
CA ASN A 87 -1.94 13.48 -11.98
C ASN A 87 -2.02 13.52 -10.45
N ALA A 88 -3.24 13.73 -9.94
CA ALA A 88 -3.63 13.45 -8.58
C ALA A 88 -4.76 12.43 -8.57
N ASP A 89 -4.55 11.30 -7.91
CA ASP A 89 -5.56 10.24 -7.77
C ASP A 89 -6.18 10.35 -6.37
N PHE A 90 -7.51 10.30 -6.30
CA PHE A 90 -8.27 10.45 -5.06
C PHE A 90 -8.84 9.10 -4.63
N TYR A 91 -8.61 8.74 -3.37
CA TYR A 91 -9.09 7.51 -2.77
C TYR A 91 -9.96 7.85 -1.56
N GLU A 92 -11.23 7.49 -1.65
CA GLU A 92 -12.21 7.72 -0.60
C GLU A 92 -12.34 6.50 0.31
N PRO A 93 -12.74 6.70 1.59
CA PRO A 93 -12.94 5.59 2.52
C PRO A 93 -14.16 4.71 2.16
N GLY A 94 -15.16 5.22 1.42
CA GLY A 94 -16.40 4.50 1.06
C GLY A 94 -16.23 3.41 0.00
N TRP A 95 -17.02 2.33 0.09
CA TRP A 95 -16.88 1.11 -0.73
C TRP A 95 -17.11 1.32 -2.23
#